data_AF-A0A969EEP3-F1
#
_entry.id   AF-A0A969EEP3-F1
#
_cell.length_a   1.000
_cell.length_b   1.000
_cell.length_c   1.000
_cell.angle_alpha   90.00
_cell.angle_beta   90.00
_cell.angle_gamma   90.00
#
_symmetry.space_group_name_H-M   'P 1'
#
loop_
_entity.id
_entity.type
_entity.pdbx_description
1 polymer ?
#
loop_
_entity_poly.entity_id
_entity_poly.type
_entity_poly.pdbx_seq_one_letter_code
_entity_poly.pdbx_strand_id
1 'polypeptide(L)' 'VIPPALVTKAQDHDIPLSLQQWQNLTPLQRFALIKLSRPSHESKNFLPALQEFELI' A
#
# COMPACT_ATOMS: atom_id res chain seq x y z
N VAL A 1 2.05 -13.46 -0.45
CA VAL A 1 0.73 -12.94 -0.90
C VAL A 1 0.58 -11.51 -0.44
N ILE A 2 -0.17 -10.66 -1.15
CA ILE A 2 -0.46 -9.28 -0.73
C ILE A 2 -1.66 -9.31 0.25
N PRO A 3 -1.63 -8.58 1.38
CA PRO A 3 -2.77 -8.49 2.29
C PRO A 3 -4.04 -7.94 1.60
N PRO A 4 -5.23 -8.54 1.79
CA PRO A 4 -6.45 -8.09 1.11
C PRO A 4 -6.81 -6.62 1.35
N ALA A 5 -6.67 -6.13 2.58
CA ALA A 5 -6.97 -4.73 2.91
C ALA A 5 -6.11 -3.73 2.13
N LEU A 6 -4.84 -4.09 1.85
CA LEU A 6 -3.95 -3.28 1.03
C LEU A 6 -4.39 -3.27 -0.43
N VAL A 7 -4.83 -4.43 -0.95
CA VAL A 7 -5.35 -4.53 -2.32
C VAL A 7 -6.62 -3.69 -2.46
N THR A 8 -7.58 -3.83 -1.54
CA THR A 8 -8.80 -3.01 -1.54
C THR A 8 -8.47 -1.53 -1.48
N LYS A 9 -7.56 -1.12 -0.60
CA LYS A 9 -7.18 0.30 -0.50
C LYS A 9 -6.50 0.82 -1.77
N ALA A 10 -5.68 0.01 -2.42
CA ALA A 10 -5.05 0.39 -3.69
C ALA A 10 -6.10 0.52 -4.82
N GLN A 11 -7.10 -0.36 -4.83
CA GLN A 11 -8.22 -0.30 -5.78
C GLN A 11 -9.09 0.94 -5.59
N ASP A 12 -9.30 1.43 -4.35
CA ASP A 12 -10.00 2.71 -4.10
C ASP A 12 -9.31 3.91 -4.76
N HIS A 13 -8.04 3.77 -5.14
CA HIS A 13 -7.22 4.79 -5.79
C HIS A 13 -6.84 4.42 -7.23
N ASP A 14 -7.45 3.38 -7.82
CA ASP A 14 -7.14 2.86 -9.16
C ASP A 14 -5.66 2.44 -9.36
N ILE A 15 -5.01 1.99 -8.28
CA ILE A 15 -3.59 1.61 -8.31
C ILE A 15 -3.42 0.09 -8.40
N PRO A 16 -2.82 -0.43 -9.48
CA PRO A 16 -2.51 -1.85 -9.60
C PRO A 16 -1.24 -2.19 -8.84
N LEU A 17 -1.37 -2.84 -7.68
CA LEU A 17 -0.23 -3.32 -6.88
C LEU A 17 0.18 -4.73 -7.29
N SER A 18 1.38 -4.89 -7.86
CA SER A 18 1.88 -6.21 -8.28
C SER A 18 2.51 -7.00 -7.13
N LEU A 19 2.50 -8.34 -7.24
CA LEU A 19 3.14 -9.21 -6.27
C LEU A 19 4.67 -9.00 -6.22
N GLN A 20 5.29 -8.73 -7.38
CA GLN A 20 6.73 -8.47 -7.47
C GLN A 20 7.11 -7.19 -6.72
N GLN A 21 6.39 -6.09 -6.94
CA GLN A 21 6.58 -4.85 -6.18
C GLN A 21 6.47 -5.10 -4.66
N TRP A 22 5.41 -5.80 -4.24
CA TRP A 22 5.21 -6.16 -2.84
C TRP A 22 6.37 -6.99 -2.25
N GLN A 23 6.94 -7.90 -3.03
CA GLN A 23 8.08 -8.74 -2.65
C GLN A 23 9.40 -7.96 -2.51
N ASN A 24 9.54 -6.85 -3.24
CA ASN A 24 10.73 -6.01 -3.18
C ASN A 24 10.71 -5.00 -2.02
N LEU A 25 9.56 -4.75 -1.39
CA LEU A 25 9.47 -3.87 -0.23
C LEU A 25 10.21 -4.40 1.00
N THR A 26 10.85 -3.50 1.72
CA THR A 26 11.44 -3.77 3.04
C THR A 26 10.35 -4.13 4.06
N PRO A 27 10.68 -4.83 5.16
CA PRO A 27 9.73 -5.10 6.23
C PRO A 27 9.04 -3.84 6.78
N LEU A 28 9.76 -2.72 6.87
CA LEU A 28 9.23 -1.46 7.39
C LEU A 28 8.22 -0.83 6.42
N GLN A 29 8.50 -0.82 5.12
CA GLN A 29 7.57 -0.33 4.09
C GLN A 29 6.29 -1.16 4.04
N ARG A 30 6.40 -2.50 4.14
CA ARG A 30 5.23 -3.38 4.26
C ARG A 30 4.39 -3.07 5.48
N PHE A 31 5.02 -2.88 6.63
CA PHE A 31 4.34 -2.50 7.87
C PHE A 31 3.59 -1.17 7.70
N ALA A 32 4.24 -0.17 7.10
CA ALA A 32 3.64 1.13 6.84
C ALA A 32 2.41 1.02 5.92
N LEU A 33 2.51 0.36 4.77
CA LEU A 33 1.39 0.19 3.84
C LEU A 33 0.23 -0.58 4.47
N ILE A 34 0.51 -1.64 5.23
CA ILE A 34 -0.53 -2.39 5.96
C ILE A 34 -1.25 -1.47 6.95
N LYS A 35 -0.50 -0.69 7.73
CA LYS A 35 -1.08 0.25 8.70
C LYS A 35 -1.94 1.32 8.02
N LEU A 36 -1.47 1.88 6.91
CA LEU A 36 -2.14 2.93 6.15
C LEU A 36 -3.35 2.43 5.36
N SER A 37 -3.44 1.12 5.09
CA SER A 37 -4.59 0.48 4.43
C SER A 37 -5.79 0.21 5.34
N ARG A 38 -5.64 0.38 6.66
CA ARG A 38 -6.72 0.11 7.61
C ARG A 38 -7.82 1.17 7.52
N PRO A 39 -9.10 0.79 7.62
CA PRO A 39 -10.21 1.73 7.63
C PRO A 39 -10.21 2.52 8.95
N SER A 40 -9.66 3.73 8.96
CA SER A 40 -9.80 4.70 10.05
C SER A 40 -9.40 6.09 9.56
N HIS A 41 -10.40 6.98 9.39
CA HIS A 41 -10.30 8.27 8.68
C HIS A 41 -9.63 8.15 7.29
N GLU A 42 -9.72 9.19 6.46
CA GLU A 42 -8.97 9.19 5.20
C GLU A 42 -7.47 9.14 5.49
N SER A 43 -6.85 8.01 5.17
CA SER A 43 -5.41 7.81 5.27
C SER A 43 -4.71 8.62 4.17
N LYS A 44 -4.62 9.94 4.38
CA LYS A 44 -3.99 10.90 3.45
C LYS A 44 -2.54 10.56 3.11
N ASN A 45 -1.91 9.71 3.93
CA ASN A 45 -0.54 9.27 3.77
C ASN A 45 -0.40 8.01 2.92
N PHE A 46 -1.49 7.36 2.51
CA PHE A 46 -1.42 6.13 1.70
C PHE A 46 -0.82 6.40 0.32
N LEU A 47 -1.37 7.37 -0.43
CA LEU A 47 -0.84 7.77 -1.74
C LEU A 47 0.61 8.28 -1.67
N PRO A 48 0.96 9.21 -0.76
CA PRO A 48 2.35 9.62 -0.56
C PRO A 48 3.31 8.46 -0.28
N ALA A 49 2.90 7.48 0.53
CA ALA A 49 3.73 6.32 0.81
C ALA A 49 3.96 5.44 -0.43
N LEU A 50 2.97 5.30 -1.30
CA LEU A 50 3.15 4.56 -2.56
C LEU A 50 4.16 5.25 -3.49
N GLN A 51 4.14 6.58 -3.55
CA GLN A 51 5.12 7.38 -4.32
C GLN A 51 6.52 7.25 -3.72
N GLU A 52 6.65 7.42 -2.40
CA GLU A 52 7.93 7.32 -1.70
C GLU A 52 8.55 5.92 -1.81
N PHE A 53 7.71 4.88 -1.94
CA PHE A 53 8.17 3.49 -2.09
C PHE A 53 8.30 3.06 -3.56
N GLU A 54 8.19 4.00 -4.50
CA GLU A 54 8.35 3.79 -5.96
C GLU A 54 7.39 2.72 -6.50
N LEU A 55 6.16 2.71 -5.99
CA LEU A 55 5.10 1.78 -6.40
C LEU A 55 4.18 2.35 -7.47
N ILE A 56 4.17 3.69 -7.61
CA ILE A 56 3.43 4.48 -8.60
C ILE A 56 4.28 5.66 -9.09
#